data_AF-A0A938NG83-F1
#
_entry.id   AF-A0A938NG83-F1
#
_cell.length_a   1.000
_cell.length_b   1.000
_cell.length_c   1.000
_cell.angle_alpha   90.00
_cell.angle_beta   90.00
_cell.angle_gamma   90.00
#
_symmetry.space_group_name_H-M   'P 1'
#
loop_
_entity.id
_entity.type
_entity.pdbx_description
1 polymer ?
#
loop_
_entity_poly.entity_id
_entity_poly.type
_entity_poly.pdbx_seq_one_letter_code
_entity_poly.pdbx_strand_id
1 'polypeptide(L)' 'GGPVTYIPKRPGEPDSTYADTVKIRQRLSWKPEVSLEEGVARMLAGIEGWRKAPVWTPASISDATKEWFQYLSR' A
#
# COMPACT_ATOMS: atom_id res chain seq x y z
N GLY A 1 5.69 -19.31 -7.53
CA GLY A 1 6.06 -17.93 -7.20
C GLY A 1 7.38 -17.59 -7.87
N GLY A 2 7.63 -16.30 -8.14
CA GLY A 2 8.91 -15.82 -8.67
C GLY A 2 9.96 -15.61 -7.57
N PRO A 3 11.17 -15.14 -7.92
CA PRO A 3 12.24 -14.83 -6.98
C PRO A 3 11.82 -13.77 -5.94
N VAL A 4 12.31 -13.91 -4.71
CA VAL A 4 12.04 -12.98 -3.59
C VAL A 4 13.30 -12.19 -3.25
N THR A 5 13.15 -10.90 -2.99
CA THR A 5 14.22 -10.02 -2.48
C THR A 5 13.71 -9.29 -1.25
N TYR A 6 14.47 -9.33 -0.16
CA TYR A 6 14.13 -8.62 1.07
C TYR A 6 14.76 -7.23 1.06
N ILE A 7 13.99 -6.22 1.48
CA ILE A 7 14.43 -4.84 1.67
C ILE A 7 14.18 -4.42 3.13
N PRO A 8 14.87 -3.39 3.66
CA PRO A 8 14.66 -2.93 5.02
C PRO A 8 13.22 -2.49 5.28
N LYS A 9 12.67 -2.84 6.44
CA LYS A 9 11.38 -2.30 6.91
C LYS A 9 11.53 -0.81 7.20
N ARG A 10 10.56 0.00 6.80
CA ARG A 10 10.56 1.43 7.12
C ARG A 10 10.35 1.65 8.63
N PRO A 11 11.17 2.50 9.28
CA PRO A 11 11.00 2.86 10.67
C PRO A 11 9.62 3.47 10.92
N GLY A 12 9.01 3.12 12.06
CA GLY A 12 7.72 3.67 12.49
C GLY A 12 6.48 3.12 11.78
N GLU A 13 6.64 2.25 10.78
CA GLU A 13 5.49 1.62 10.11
C GLU A 13 4.89 0.50 10.99
N PRO A 14 3.59 0.58 11.34
CA PRO A 14 2.94 -0.45 12.16
C PRO A 14 2.86 -1.76 11.38
N ASP A 15 2.89 -2.89 12.10
CA ASP A 15 2.70 -4.21 11.47
C ASP A 15 1.28 -4.43 10.97
N SER A 16 0.29 -3.74 11.55
CA SER A 16 -1.12 -3.88 11.20
C SER A 16 -1.91 -2.63 11.55
N THR A 17 -2.90 -2.31 10.73
CA THR A 17 -3.86 -1.23 10.98
C THR A 17 -5.28 -1.77 10.91
N TYR A 18 -6.08 -1.46 11.94
CA TYR A 18 -7.49 -1.84 12.00
C TYR A 18 -8.33 -0.59 12.26
N ALA A 19 -8.99 -0.10 11.20
CA ALA A 19 -9.82 1.09 11.30
C ALA A 19 -11.19 0.76 11.92
N ASP A 20 -11.53 1.40 13.04
CA ASP A 20 -12.91 1.43 13.52
C ASP A 20 -13.73 2.45 12.71
N THR A 21 -14.73 1.94 11.99
CA THR A 21 -15.60 2.75 11.13
C THR A 21 -16.97 3.06 11.75
N VAL A 22 -17.20 2.79 13.06
CA VAL A 22 -18.47 3.09 13.75
C VAL A 22 -18.90 4.55 13.55
N LYS A 23 -17.99 5.50 13.79
CA LYS A 23 -18.32 6.93 13.77
C LYS A 23 -18.80 7.42 12.40
N ILE A 24 -18.13 7.00 11.32
CA ILE A 24 -18.47 7.45 9.96
C ILE A 24 -19.76 6.78 9.46
N ARG A 25 -19.99 5.51 9.82
CA ARG A 25 -21.26 4.81 9.55
C ARG A 25 -22.45 5.54 10.18
N GLN A 26 -22.31 5.95 11.44
CA GLN A 26 -23.39 6.64 12.16
C GLN A 26 -23.65 8.06 11.66
N ARG A 27 -22.59 8.79 11.30
CA ARG A 27 -22.71 10.23 10.97
C ARG A 27 -23.08 10.48 9.51
N LEU A 28 -22.62 9.62 8.61
CA LEU A 28 -22.74 9.84 7.17
C LEU A 28 -23.49 8.71 6.46
N SER A 29 -23.96 7.70 7.20
CA SER A 29 -24.49 6.46 6.61
C SER A 29 -23.53 5.80 5.62
N TRP A 30 -22.23 6.11 5.74
CA TRP A 30 -21.18 5.58 4.87
C TRP A 30 -20.91 4.13 5.21
N LYS A 31 -20.63 3.30 4.22
CA LYS A 31 -20.11 1.94 4.38
C LYS A 31 -19.20 1.59 3.20
N PRO A 32 -18.23 0.66 3.36
CA PRO A 32 -17.50 0.14 2.21
C PRO A 32 -18.47 -0.57 1.26
N GLU A 33 -18.35 -0.30 -0.02
CA GLU A 33 -19.24 -0.87 -1.06
C GLU A 33 -18.59 -2.00 -1.85
N VAL A 34 -17.26 -2.09 -1.80
CA VAL A 34 -16.47 -3.03 -2.60
C VAL A 34 -15.68 -3.93 -1.64
N SER A 35 -15.80 -5.25 -1.81
CA SER A 35 -14.98 -6.20 -1.06
C SER A 35 -13.53 -6.19 -1.55
N LEU A 36 -12.62 -6.82 -0.82
CA LEU A 36 -11.23 -6.93 -1.25
C LEU A 36 -11.12 -7.70 -2.57
N GLU A 37 -11.83 -8.82 -2.69
CA GLU A 37 -11.81 -9.69 -3.86
C GLU A 37 -12.34 -8.97 -5.10
N GLU A 38 -13.46 -8.25 -4.95
CA GLU A 38 -14.02 -7.46 -6.03
C GLU A 38 -13.09 -6.30 -6.43
N GLY A 39 -12.50 -5.60 -5.45
CA GLY A 39 -11.53 -4.54 -5.71
C GLY A 39 -10.31 -5.03 -6.48
N VAL A 40 -9.76 -6.18 -6.10
CA VAL A 40 -8.64 -6.83 -6.80
C VAL A 40 -9.04 -7.24 -8.22
N ALA A 41 -10.23 -7.82 -8.41
CA ALA A 41 -10.72 -8.19 -9.73
C ALA A 41 -10.87 -6.96 -10.66
N ARG A 42 -11.45 -5.86 -10.15
CA ARG A 42 -11.58 -4.59 -10.87
C ARG A 42 -10.21 -4.01 -11.24
N MET A 43 -9.24 -4.06 -10.32
CA MET A 43 -7.86 -3.64 -10.58
C MET A 43 -7.25 -4.48 -11.71
N LEU A 44 -7.33 -5.81 -11.64
CA LEU A 44 -6.78 -6.70 -12.67
C LEU A 44 -7.44 -6.51 -14.05
N ALA A 45 -8.75 -6.21 -14.10
CA ALA A 45 -9.42 -5.89 -15.35
C ALA A 45 -8.83 -4.64 -16.04
N GLY A 46 -8.31 -3.70 -15.25
CA GLY A 46 -7.62 -2.49 -15.72
C GLY A 46 -6.09 -2.61 -15.84
N ILE A 47 -5.52 -3.82 -15.76
CA ILE A 47 -4.06 -4.01 -15.60
C ILE A 47 -3.22 -3.35 -16.70
N GLU A 48 -3.77 -3.27 -17.91
CA GLU A 48 -3.12 -2.66 -19.08
C GLU A 48 -2.78 -1.18 -18.86
N GLY A 49 -3.54 -0.47 -18.02
CA GLY A 49 -3.26 0.93 -17.67
C GLY A 49 -1.90 1.13 -17.00
N TRP A 50 -1.34 0.09 -16.38
CA TRP A 50 -0.03 0.14 -15.73
C TRP A 50 1.11 -0.41 -16.59
N ARG A 51 0.90 -0.70 -17.87
CA ARG A 51 1.97 -1.21 -18.76
C ARG A 51 3.22 -0.32 -18.77
N LYS A 52 3.03 1.00 -18.67
CA LYS A 52 4.11 2.00 -18.66
C LYS A 52 4.51 2.45 -17.25
N ALA A 53 3.92 1.88 -16.20
CA ALA A 53 4.27 2.23 -14.83
C ALA A 53 5.70 1.76 -14.53
N PRO A 54 6.54 2.58 -13.87
CA PRO A 54 7.89 2.17 -13.51
C PRO A 54 7.84 1.01 -12.52
N VAL A 55 8.68 0.01 -12.74
CA VAL A 55 8.86 -1.09 -11.78
C VAL A 55 9.89 -0.65 -10.74
N TRP A 56 9.52 -0.82 -9.47
CA TRP A 56 10.40 -0.50 -8.35
C TRP A 56 11.53 -1.52 -8.24
N THR A 57 12.75 -1.03 -8.11
CA THR A 57 13.94 -1.84 -7.79
C THR A 57 14.36 -1.54 -6.35
N PRO A 58 15.12 -2.42 -5.69
CA PRO A 58 15.65 -2.12 -4.35
C PRO A 58 16.40 -0.78 -4.28
N ALA A 59 17.14 -0.43 -5.34
CA ALA A 59 17.83 0.86 -5.44
C ALA A 59 16.85 2.04 -5.53
N SER A 60 15.84 1.98 -6.42
CA SER A 60 14.89 3.09 -6.54
C SER A 60 13.99 3.25 -5.31
N ILE A 61 13.69 2.16 -4.60
CA ILE A 61 13.01 2.22 -3.30
C ILE A 61 13.90 2.88 -2.25
N SER A 62 15.19 2.52 -2.18
CA SER A 62 16.15 3.12 -1.25
C SER A 62 16.25 4.63 -1.47
N ASP A 63 16.36 5.07 -2.72
CA ASP A 63 16.42 6.48 -3.06
C ASP A 63 15.12 7.22 -2.68
N ALA A 64 13.95 6.64 -3.03
CA ALA A 64 12.66 7.25 -2.74
C ALA A 64 12.31 7.28 -1.25
N THR A 65 12.91 6.42 -0.43
CA THR A 65 12.66 6.34 1.01
C THR A 65 13.78 6.96 1.86
N LYS A 66 14.82 7.53 1.24
CA LYS A 66 16.01 8.08 1.92
C LYS A 66 15.66 9.06 3.05
N GLU A 67 14.79 10.04 2.78
CA GLU A 67 14.41 11.04 3.78
C GLU A 67 13.62 10.43 4.94
N TRP A 68 12.76 9.46 4.67
CA TRP A 68 12.01 8.73 5.70
C TRP A 68 12.97 8.10 6.71
N PHE A 69 14.00 7.39 6.22
CA PHE A 69 15.01 6.79 7.07
C PHE A 69 15.87 7.85 7.77
N GLN A 70 16.25 8.94 7.10
CA GLN A 70 17.02 10.02 7.71
C GLN A 70 16.34 10.61 8.96
N TYR A 71 15.02 10.79 8.91
CA TYR A 71 14.28 11.46 9.97
C TYR A 71 13.65 10.51 10.99
N LEU A 72 13.34 9.26 10.61
CA LEU A 72 12.56 8.34 11.45
C LEU A 72 13.34 7.12 11.98
N SER A 73 14.61 6.92 11.61
CA SER A 73 15.42 5.79 12.12
C SER A 73 16.03 6.02 13.53
N ARG A 74 15.42 6.89 14.33
CA ARG A 74 15.92 7.25 15.67
C ARG A 74 15.36 6.34 16.76
#